data_AF-A0A7X1U0U3-F1
#
_entry.id   AF-A0A7X1U0U3-F1
#
_cell.length_a   1.000
_cell.length_b   1.000
_cell.length_c   1.000
_cell.angle_alpha   90.00
_cell.angle_beta   90.00
_cell.angle_gamma   90.00
#
_symmetry.space_group_name_H-M   'P 1'
#
loop_
_entity.id
_entity.type
_entity.pdbx_description
1 polymer ?
#
loop_
_entity_poly.entity_id
_entity_poly.type
_entity_poly.pdbx_seq_one_letter_code
_entity_poly.pdbx_strand_id
1 'polypeptide(L)'
;MITDAFGKLYNDGGELVAEGPCQIDLDRGSVTLRPIVDTALITRQEGNLSLRFDDGVEYTMSARVIRFRLNVAGVPPGPAYRLVFADPADRLRSIGGSA
;
A
#
# COMPACT_ATOMS: atom_id res chain seq x y z
N MET A 1 -0.04 -9.75 12.61
CA MET A 1 1.24 -10.13 11.98
C MET A 1 1.76 -8.95 11.19
N ILE A 2 3.05 -8.62 11.33
CA ILE A 2 3.72 -7.59 10.52
C ILE A 2 4.66 -8.27 9.54
N THR A 3 4.56 -7.90 8.26
CA THR A 3 5.39 -8.45 7.18
C THR A 3 5.90 -7.31 6.29
N ASP A 4 7.13 -7.40 5.82
CA ASP A 4 7.69 -6.47 4.84
C ASP A 4 7.63 -7.09 3.44
N ALA A 5 7.27 -6.28 2.44
CA ALA A 5 7.21 -6.67 1.03
C ALA A 5 7.47 -5.46 0.12
N PHE A 6 7.68 -5.68 -1.17
CA PHE A 6 7.70 -4.59 -2.16
C PHE A 6 6.35 -4.52 -2.86
N GLY A 7 5.75 -3.33 -2.90
CA GLY A 7 4.40 -3.15 -3.41
C GLY A 7 4.29 -2.07 -4.48
N LYS A 8 3.36 -2.28 -5.41
CA LYS A 8 2.96 -1.35 -6.46
C LYS A 8 1.50 -0.97 -6.27
N LEU A 9 1.23 0.33 -6.22
CA LEU A 9 -0.07 0.90 -5.98
C LEU A 9 -0.64 1.44 -7.28
N TYR A 10 -1.86 1.05 -7.61
CA TYR A 10 -2.58 1.41 -8.84
C TYR A 10 -3.89 2.12 -8.50
N ASN A 11 -4.32 3.03 -9.37
CA ASN A 11 -5.68 3.58 -9.32
C ASN A 11 -6.70 2.66 -10.02
N ASP A 12 -7.98 3.03 -9.98
CA ASP A 12 -9.06 2.29 -10.64
C ASP A 12 -8.91 2.23 -12.18
N GLY A 13 -8.13 3.15 -12.77
CA GLY A 13 -7.76 3.14 -14.19
C GLY A 13 -6.60 2.20 -14.54
N GLY A 14 -5.99 1.54 -13.55
CA GLY A 14 -4.83 0.66 -13.73
C GLY A 14 -3.50 1.40 -13.88
N GLU A 15 -3.46 2.71 -13.65
CA GLU A 15 -2.23 3.50 -13.71
C GLU A 15 -1.43 3.37 -12.40
N LEU A 16 -0.11 3.21 -12.52
CA LEU A 16 0.78 3.15 -11.37
C LEU A 16 0.86 4.53 -10.70
N VAL A 17 0.47 4.60 -9.43
CA VAL A 17 0.51 5.85 -8.64
C VAL A 17 1.72 5.91 -7.71
N ALA A 18 2.19 4.77 -7.22
CA ALA A 18 3.42 4.68 -6.44
C ALA A 18 3.95 3.25 -6.37
N GLU A 19 5.24 3.10 -6.08
CA GLU A 19 5.84 1.81 -5.74
C GLU A 19 6.95 1.95 -4.71
N GLY A 20 7.15 0.92 -3.90
CA GLY A 20 8.24 0.90 -2.92
C GLY A 20 8.07 -0.15 -1.82
N PRO A 21 8.99 -0.14 -0.84
CA PRO A 21 8.89 -0.96 0.35
C PRO A 21 7.60 -0.70 1.13
N CYS A 22 6.92 -1.78 1.45
CA CYS A 22 5.69 -1.82 2.22
C CYS A 22 5.91 -2.57 3.53
N GLN A 23 5.34 -2.04 4.60
CA GLN A 23 5.16 -2.75 5.86
C GLN A 23 3.66 -3.03 6.05
N ILE A 24 3.29 -4.30 6.01
CA ILE A 24 1.90 -4.78 6.06
C ILE A 24 1.59 -5.13 7.52
N ASP A 25 0.53 -4.56 8.07
CA ASP A 25 -0.01 -4.89 9.39
C ASP A 25 -1.41 -5.49 9.20
N LEU A 26 -1.48 -6.82 9.15
CA LEU A 26 -2.72 -7.55 8.93
C LEU A 26 -3.69 -7.46 10.13
N ASP A 27 -3.17 -7.28 11.34
CA ASP A 27 -4.01 -7.19 12.54
C ASP A 27 -4.75 -5.85 12.56
N ARG A 28 -4.04 -4.78 12.18
CA ARG A 28 -4.61 -3.43 12.05
C ARG A 28 -5.32 -3.20 10.72
N GLY A 29 -5.11 -4.06 9.73
CA GLY A 29 -5.69 -3.94 8.40
C GLY A 29 -5.15 -2.73 7.64
N SER A 30 -3.84 -2.49 7.73
CA SER A 30 -3.20 -1.33 7.13
C SER A 30 -1.85 -1.66 6.52
N VAL A 31 -1.43 -0.89 5.52
CA VAL A 31 -0.10 -0.98 4.92
C VAL A 31 0.57 0.38 4.98
N THR A 32 1.83 0.40 5.39
CA THR A 32 2.68 1.58 5.30
C THR A 32 3.59 1.45 4.08
N LEU A 33 3.33 2.24 3.05
CA LEU A 33 4.13 2.33 1.83
C LEU A 33 5.16 3.47 1.95
N ARG A 34 6.43 3.16 1.69
CA ARG A 34 7.54 4.10 1.57
C ARG A 34 7.93 4.16 0.10
N PRO A 35 7.36 5.09 -0.69
CA PRO A 35 7.55 5.06 -2.13
C PRO A 35 8.97 5.47 -2.52
N ILE A 36 9.49 4.80 -3.54
CA ILE A 36 10.70 5.19 -4.27
C ILE A 36 10.30 5.96 -5.54
N VAL A 37 9.17 5.57 -6.12
CA VAL A 37 8.46 6.32 -7.17
C VAL A 37 7.11 6.76 -6.62
N ASP A 38 6.82 8.04 -6.73
CA ASP A 38 5.57 8.67 -6.29
C ASP A 38 5.17 9.70 -7.33
N THR A 39 4.04 9.49 -8.00
CA THR A 39 3.52 10.44 -8.99
C THR A 39 2.76 11.61 -8.36
N ALA A 40 2.74 11.70 -7.02
CA ALA A 40 1.97 12.64 -6.21
C ALA A 40 0.44 12.58 -6.46
N LEU A 41 -0.04 11.52 -7.11
CA LEU A 41 -1.45 11.31 -7.41
C LEU A 41 -2.21 10.63 -6.26
N ILE A 42 -1.50 9.95 -5.35
CA ILE A 42 -2.14 9.17 -4.27
C ILE A 42 -3.11 10.02 -3.45
N THR A 43 -2.74 11.26 -3.11
CA THR A 43 -3.59 12.14 -2.28
C THR A 43 -4.74 12.80 -3.05
N ARG A 44 -4.78 12.64 -4.38
CA ARG A 44 -5.80 13.23 -5.27
C ARG A 44 -6.72 12.19 -5.89
N GLN A 45 -6.45 10.90 -5.67
CA GLN A 45 -7.27 9.82 -6.20
C GLN A 45 -8.59 9.73 -5.46
N GLU A 46 -9.67 9.69 -6.22
CA GLU A 46 -11.00 9.33 -5.75
C GLU A 46 -11.24 7.86 -6.11
N GLY A 47 -11.80 7.08 -5.19
CA GLY A 47 -12.03 5.65 -5.41
C GLY A 47 -11.05 4.75 -4.67
N ASN A 48 -11.11 3.46 -4.98
CA ASN A 48 -10.25 2.48 -4.33
C ASN A 48 -8.87 2.48 -4.99
N LEU A 49 -7.87 1.99 -4.27
CA LEU A 49 -6.54 1.76 -4.83
C LEU A 49 -6.26 0.26 -4.78
N SER A 50 -5.59 -0.26 -5.80
CA SER A 50 -5.12 -1.65 -5.79
C SER A 50 -3.65 -1.69 -5.40
N LEU A 51 -3.32 -2.39 -4.32
CA LEU A 51 -1.95 -2.65 -3.91
C LEU A 51 -1.57 -4.08 -4.29
N ARG A 52 -0.62 -4.22 -5.21
CA ARG A 52 -0.09 -5.50 -5.68
C ARG A 52 1.32 -5.72 -5.16
N PHE A 53 1.58 -6.92 -4.67
CA PHE A 53 2.89 -7.36 -4.20
C PHE A 53 3.55 -8.30 -5.21
N ASP A 54 4.87 -8.42 -5.13
CA ASP A 54 5.67 -9.23 -6.06
C ASP A 54 5.38 -10.74 -5.98
N ASP A 55 4.78 -11.20 -4.89
CA ASP A 55 4.30 -12.59 -4.71
C ASP A 55 2.94 -12.85 -5.40
N GLY A 56 2.38 -11.84 -6.07
CA GLY A 56 1.09 -11.90 -6.75
C GLY A 56 -0.11 -11.62 -5.85
N VAL A 57 0.10 -11.35 -4.55
CA VAL A 57 -0.99 -10.97 -3.65
C VAL A 57 -1.45 -9.55 -3.97
N GLU A 58 -2.77 -9.36 -4.06
CA GLU A 58 -3.41 -8.08 -4.32
C GLU A 58 -4.41 -7.76 -3.22
N TYR A 59 -4.37 -6.52 -2.74
CA TYR A 59 -5.32 -6.00 -1.75
C TYR A 59 -5.95 -4.72 -2.27
N THR A 60 -7.25 -4.57 -2.01
CA THR A 60 -7.96 -3.32 -2.27
C THR A 60 -7.81 -2.40 -1.06
N MET A 61 -7.25 -1.22 -1.29
CA MET A 61 -7.15 -0.14 -0.30
C MET A 61 -8.34 0.78 -0.44
N SER A 62 -8.84 1.26 0.69
CA SER A 62 -9.80 2.35 0.72
C SER A 62 -9.17 3.66 0.22
N ALA A 63 -10.01 4.61 -0.19
CA ALA A 63 -9.60 5.98 -0.52
C ALA A 63 -8.94 6.75 0.65
N ARG A 64 -8.95 6.19 1.87
CA ARG A 64 -8.39 6.83 3.06
C ARG A 64 -6.88 6.62 3.10
N VAL A 65 -6.16 7.60 2.58
CA VAL A 65 -4.70 7.64 2.66
C VAL A 65 -4.23 8.69 3.65
N ILE A 66 -3.40 8.28 4.61
CA ILE A 66 -2.72 9.21 5.52
C ILE A 66 -1.29 9.38 5.03
N ARG A 67 -0.96 10.59 4.57
CA ARG A 67 0.41 10.97 4.22
C ARG A 67 1.14 11.50 5.45
N PHE A 68 2.35 11.01 5.70
CA PHE A 68 3.24 11.56 6.71
C PHE A 68 4.67 11.61 6.20
N ARG A 69 5.48 12.45 6.85
CA ARG A 69 6.91 12.58 6.58
C ARG A 69 7.67 11.75 7.61
N LEU A 70 8.42 10.76 7.14
CA LEU A 70 9.29 9.97 8.01
C LEU A 70 10.60 10.73 8.21
N ASN A 71 10.91 11.01 9.46
CA ASN A 71 12.21 11.54 9.89
C ASN A 71 12.95 10.43 10.62
N VAL A 72 13.75 9.66 9.88
CA VAL A 72 14.60 8.61 10.45
C VAL A 72 16.01 9.17 10.57
N ALA A 73 16.65 8.99 11.73
CA ALA A 73 18.01 9.47 11.94
C ALA A 73 18.98 8.87 10.91
N GLY A 74 19.77 9.73 10.25
CA GLY A 74 20.73 9.31 9.22
C GLY A 74 20.15 9.05 7.83
N VAL A 75 18.84 9.20 7.63
CA VAL A 75 18.18 9.07 6.32
C VAL A 75 17.51 10.39 5.94
N PRO A 76 17.62 10.87 4.69
CA PRO A 76 16.85 12.03 4.24
C PRO A 76 15.35 11.83 4.50
N PRO A 77 14.64 12.85 5.00
CA PRO A 77 13.21 12.73 5.23
C PRO A 77 12.46 12.33 3.97
N GLY A 78 11.71 11.23 4.05
CA GLY A 78 10.95 10.68 2.93
C GLY A 78 9.43 10.73 3.16
N PRO A 79 8.63 10.73 2.08
CA PRO A 79 7.20 10.51 2.21
C PRO A 79 6.92 9.07 2.68
N ALA A 80 5.85 8.90 3.42
CA ALA A 80 5.23 7.61 3.69
C ALA A 80 3.72 7.75 3.66
N TYR A 81 3.08 6.69 3.19
CA TYR A 81 1.63 6.60 3.06
C TYR A 81 1.13 5.44 3.90
N ARG A 82 0.20 5.70 4.81
CA ARG A 82 -0.59 4.64 5.44
C ARG A 82 -1.88 4.48 4.66
N LEU A 83 -2.02 3.29 4.09
CA LEU A 83 -3.17 2.79 3.35
C LEU A 83 -3.96 1.87 4.28
N VAL A 84 -5.28 1.88 4.17
CA VAL A 84 -6.18 1.04 4.97
C VAL A 84 -6.94 0.12 4.02
N PHE A 85 -7.05 -1.16 4.36
CA PHE A 85 -7.83 -2.12 3.57
C PHE A 85 -9.28 -1.66 3.40
N ALA A 86 -9.82 -1.81 2.20
CA ALA A 86 -11.21 -1.45 1.89
C ALA A 86 -12.19 -2.41 2.57
N ASP A 87 -11.89 -3.71 2.57
CA ASP A 87 -12.68 -4.75 3.23
C ASP A 87 -11.89 -5.43 4.36
N PRO A 88 -12.44 -5.57 5.58
CA PRO A 88 -11.88 -6.43 6.61
C PRO A 88 -11.63 -7.88 6.15
N ALA A 89 -12.41 -8.39 5.19
CA ALA A 89 -12.25 -9.73 4.61
C ALA A 89 -11.04 -9.83 3.67
N ASP A 90 -10.51 -8.71 3.16
CA ASP A 90 -9.27 -8.72 2.37
C ASP A 90 -8.07 -9.17 3.21
N ARG A 91 -8.18 -9.16 4.55
CA ARG A 91 -7.19 -9.77 5.47
C ARG A 91 -7.02 -11.28 5.26
N LEU A 92 -7.99 -11.96 4.63
CA LEU A 92 -8.06 -13.42 4.52
C LEU A 92 -7.80 -13.95 3.10
N ARG A 93 -7.63 -13.09 2.09
CA ARG A 93 -7.46 -13.53 0.69
C ARG A 93 -6.04 -13.99 0.34
N SER A 94 -5.11 -14.02 1.30
CA SER A 94 -3.72 -14.46 1.10
C SER A 94 -3.51 -15.99 1.09
N ILE A 95 -4.57 -16.79 1.12
CA ILE A 95 -4.51 -18.26 1.10
C ILE A 95 -5.58 -18.83 0.16
N GLY A 96 -5.35 -18.81 -1.15
CA GLY A 96 -6.30 -19.43 -2.07
C GLY A 96 -6.10 -19.09 -3.54
N GLY A 97 -4.92 -19.38 -4.08
CA GLY A 97 -4.71 -19.50 -5.53
C GLY A 97 -4.30 -20.93 -5.86
N SER A 98 -5.27 -21.84 -5.85
CA SER A 98 -5.09 -23.22 -6.33
C SER A 98 -4.77 -23.21 -7.83
N ALA A 99 -3.68 -23.90 -8.18
CA ALA A 99 -3.57 -24.64 -9.44
C ALA A 99 -3.71 -26.13 -9.12
#